data_AF-A0A7S2XPH0-F1
#
_entry.id   AF-A0A7S2XPH0-F1
#
_cell.length_a   1.000
_cell.length_b   1.000
_cell.length_c   1.000
_cell.angle_alpha   90.00
_cell.angle_beta   90.00
_cell.angle_gamma   90.00
#
_symmetry.space_group_name_H-M   'P 1'
#
loop_
_entity.id
_entity.type
_entity.pdbx_description
1 polymer ?
#
loop_
_entity_poly.entity_id
_entity_poly.type
_entity_poly.pdbx_seq_one_letter_code
_entity_poly.pdbx_strand_id
1 'polypeptide(L)'
;AEMAGLPPSSLILELVKSLESNAFEVMETAVHDTVAQGYSAQHILAALSKYVISLESLDDLAKAEVSIRIAEAEKNLIDGADEVLQLMNVCSMAVRCFNSSQNRMSN
;
A
#
# COMPACT_ATOMS: atom_id res chain seq x y z
N ALA A 1 -10.76 17.95 12.64
CA ALA A 1 -10.27 18.63 11.43
C ALA A 1 -9.92 17.55 10.42
N GLU A 2 -10.83 17.28 9.49
CA GLU A 2 -10.51 16.46 8.33
C GLU A 2 -9.62 17.34 7.44
N MET A 3 -8.31 17.10 7.46
CA MET A 3 -7.40 17.82 6.57
C MET A 3 -7.84 17.49 5.13
N ALA A 4 -8.23 18.51 4.38
CA ALA A 4 -8.57 18.37 2.97
C ALA A 4 -7.44 17.64 2.24
N GLY A 5 -7.77 16.59 1.49
CA GLY A 5 -6.82 15.83 0.67
C GLY A 5 -6.36 14.47 1.23
N LEU A 6 -6.83 14.05 2.41
CA LEU A 6 -6.65 12.67 2.86
C LEU A 6 -7.61 11.72 2.12
N PRO A 7 -7.12 10.56 1.64
CA PRO A 7 -7.98 9.56 1.02
C PRO A 7 -8.96 8.98 2.06
N PRO A 8 -10.21 8.70 1.68
CA PRO A 8 -11.19 8.08 2.56
C PRO A 8 -10.75 6.65 2.91
N SER A 9 -11.12 6.18 4.10
CA SER A 9 -10.76 4.84 4.56
C SER A 9 -11.31 3.73 3.65
N SER A 10 -12.43 3.97 2.96
CA SER A 10 -12.99 3.03 1.97
C SER A 10 -12.04 2.78 0.81
N LEU A 11 -11.43 3.83 0.26
CA LEU A 11 -10.47 3.72 -0.84
C LEU A 11 -9.23 2.92 -0.42
N ILE A 12 -8.70 3.19 0.78
CA ILE A 12 -7.55 2.43 1.30
C ILE A 12 -7.92 0.97 1.56
N LEU A 13 -9.13 0.71 2.05
CA LEU A 13 -9.62 -0.65 2.25
C LEU A 13 -9.77 -1.40 0.91
N GLU A 14 -10.26 -0.75 -0.14
CA GLU A 14 -10.35 -1.33 -1.48
C GLU A 14 -8.96 -1.62 -2.06
N LEU A 15 -8.02 -0.70 -1.91
CA LEU A 15 -6.63 -0.92 -2.28
C LEU A 15 -6.06 -2.13 -1.55
N VAL A 16 -6.21 -2.21 -0.23
CA VAL A 16 -5.71 -3.35 0.57
C VAL A 16 -6.32 -4.68 0.11
N LYS A 17 -7.64 -4.73 -0.13
CA LYS A 17 -8.29 -5.95 -0.63
C LYS A 17 -7.69 -6.43 -1.95
N SER A 18 -7.27 -5.51 -2.82
CA SER A 18 -6.55 -5.85 -4.05
C SER A 18 -5.21 -6.52 -3.75
N LEU A 19 -4.50 -6.09 -2.70
CA LEU A 19 -3.20 -6.65 -2.29
C LEU A 19 -3.33 -8.07 -1.75
N GLU A 20 -4.44 -8.38 -1.06
CA GLU A 20 -4.76 -9.71 -0.53
C GLU A 20 -5.16 -10.69 -1.62
N SER A 21 -5.65 -10.22 -2.78
CA SER A 21 -6.14 -11.07 -3.87
C SER A 21 -5.04 -11.89 -4.57
N ASN A 22 -3.77 -11.53 -4.36
CA ASN A 22 -2.59 -12.12 -5.02
C ASN A 22 -2.63 -12.05 -6.56
N ALA A 23 -3.49 -11.21 -7.14
CA ALA A 23 -3.59 -10.98 -8.58
C ALA A 23 -2.99 -9.62 -8.92
N PHE A 24 -1.86 -9.62 -9.65
CA PHE A 24 -1.15 -8.39 -10.02
C PHE A 24 -2.04 -7.43 -10.81
N GLU A 25 -2.81 -7.92 -11.77
CA GLU A 25 -3.72 -7.10 -12.60
C GLU A 25 -4.79 -6.38 -11.78
N VAL A 26 -5.29 -7.03 -10.71
CA VAL A 26 -6.28 -6.44 -9.79
C VAL A 26 -5.63 -5.33 -8.96
N MET A 27 -4.41 -5.56 -8.47
CA MET A 27 -3.64 -4.55 -7.73
C MET A 27 -3.25 -3.36 -8.62
N GLU A 28 -2.81 -3.61 -9.85
CA GLU A 28 -2.45 -2.58 -10.82
C GLU A 28 -3.63 -1.66 -11.13
N THR A 29 -4.80 -2.26 -11.40
CA THR A 29 -6.05 -1.51 -11.61
C THR A 29 -6.39 -0.66 -10.39
N ALA A 30 -6.33 -1.23 -9.18
CA ALA A 30 -6.63 -0.50 -7.95
C ALA A 30 -5.68 0.68 -7.69
N VAL A 31 -4.39 0.54 -8.04
CA VAL A 31 -3.42 1.65 -7.96
C VAL A 31 -3.80 2.77 -8.92
N HIS A 32 -4.12 2.43 -10.18
CA HIS A 32 -4.54 3.42 -11.17
C HIS A 32 -5.84 4.14 -10.76
N ASP A 33 -6.84 3.41 -10.29
CA ASP A 33 -8.11 3.98 -9.83
C ASP A 33 -7.92 4.90 -8.61
N THR A 34 -7.02 4.51 -7.70
CA THR A 34 -6.69 5.30 -6.52
C THR A 34 -6.05 6.65 -6.91
N VAL A 35 -5.10 6.64 -7.85
CA VAL A 35 -4.46 7.88 -8.34
C VAL A 35 -5.44 8.71 -9.17
N ALA A 36 -6.32 8.08 -9.97
CA ALA A 36 -7.31 8.76 -10.78
C ALA A 36 -8.34 9.57 -9.96
N GLN A 37 -8.52 9.24 -8.68
CA GLN A 37 -9.35 10.01 -7.74
C GLN A 37 -8.69 11.32 -7.29
N GLY A 38 -7.44 11.60 -7.68
CA GLY A 38 -6.77 12.88 -7.44
C GLY A 38 -6.13 13.01 -6.06
N TYR A 39 -6.00 11.91 -5.31
CA TYR A 39 -5.24 11.88 -4.06
C TYR A 39 -3.74 11.75 -4.35
N SER A 40 -2.90 12.49 -3.62
CA SER A 40 -1.44 12.36 -3.76
C SER A 40 -0.96 11.01 -3.27
N ALA A 41 0.05 10.45 -3.94
CA ALA A 41 0.68 9.20 -3.53
C ALA A 41 1.19 9.25 -2.10
N GLN A 42 1.70 10.41 -1.65
CA GLN A 42 2.14 10.60 -0.26
C GLN A 42 1.01 10.36 0.76
N HIS A 43 -0.18 10.91 0.52
CA HIS A 43 -1.30 10.70 1.45
C HIS A 43 -1.81 9.27 1.43
N ILE A 44 -1.80 8.63 0.25
CA ILE A 44 -2.15 7.21 0.11
C ILE A 44 -1.16 6.33 0.87
N LEU A 45 0.14 6.55 0.70
CA LEU A 45 1.20 5.81 1.40
C LEU A 45 1.13 6.00 2.92
N ALA A 46 0.88 7.22 3.39
CA ALA A 46 0.72 7.50 4.82
C ALA A 46 -0.51 6.77 5.40
N ALA A 47 -1.62 6.71 4.67
CA ALA A 47 -2.81 5.99 5.10
C ALA A 47 -2.61 4.46 5.06
N LEU A 48 -1.96 3.96 4.00
CA LEU A 48 -1.60 2.55 3.86
C LEU A 48 -0.65 2.10 4.99
N SER A 49 0.34 2.91 5.35
CA SER A 49 1.27 2.63 6.46
C SER A 49 0.52 2.40 7.79
N LYS A 50 -0.42 3.30 8.13
CA LYS A 50 -1.26 3.16 9.32
C LYS A 50 -2.08 1.87 9.29
N TYR A 51 -2.62 1.53 8.12
CA TYR A 51 -3.44 0.34 7.94
C TYR A 51 -2.61 -0.94 8.07
N VAL A 52 -1.45 -1.01 7.40
CA VAL A 52 -0.53 -2.17 7.43
C VAL A 52 -0.08 -2.50 8.85
N ILE A 53 0.24 -1.49 9.66
CA ILE A 53 0.63 -1.69 11.06
C ILE A 53 -0.50 -2.33 11.88
N SER A 54 -1.75 -1.99 11.57
CA SER A 54 -2.95 -2.51 12.26
C SER A 54 -3.39 -3.90 11.79
N LEU A 55 -2.82 -4.43 10.70
CA LEU A 55 -3.21 -5.74 10.16
C LEU A 55 -2.67 -6.89 11.02
N GLU A 56 -3.57 -7.68 11.58
CA GLU A 56 -3.20 -8.90 12.33
C GLU A 56 -2.85 -10.08 11.39
N SER A 57 -3.24 -10.00 10.12
CA SER A 57 -2.95 -11.00 9.09
C SER A 57 -1.49 -10.98 8.59
N LEU A 58 -0.72 -9.96 8.96
CA LEU A 58 0.70 -9.82 8.63
C LEU A 58 1.55 -10.04 9.89
N ASP A 59 2.63 -10.81 9.74
CA ASP A 59 3.63 -10.93 10.80
C ASP A 59 4.50 -9.65 10.90
N ASP A 60 5.23 -9.51 12.02
CA ASP A 60 6.02 -8.30 12.29
C ASP A 60 7.11 -8.08 11.23
N LEU A 61 7.65 -9.16 10.64
CA LEU A 61 8.63 -9.06 9.58
C LEU A 61 8.02 -8.50 8.30
N ALA A 62 6.85 -9.00 7.89
CA ALA A 62 6.10 -8.51 6.74
C ALA A 62 5.70 -7.04 6.92
N LYS A 63 5.24 -6.66 8.13
CA LYS A 63 4.98 -5.25 8.46
C LYS A 63 6.22 -4.39 8.29
N ALA A 64 7.35 -4.84 8.83
CA ALA A 64 8.62 -4.11 8.71
C ALA A 64 9.06 -3.96 7.24
N GLU A 65 8.97 -5.02 6.43
CA GLU A 65 9.33 -4.98 5.01
C GLU A 65 8.49 -3.96 4.22
N VAL A 66 7.17 -3.97 4.43
CA VAL A 66 6.26 -3.01 3.78
C VAL A 66 6.52 -1.59 4.27
N SER A 67 6.70 -1.38 5.58
CA SER A 67 7.00 -0.06 6.15
C SER A 67 8.30 0.53 5.61
N ILE A 68 9.37 -0.27 5.47
CA ILE A 68 10.62 0.17 4.86
C ILE A 68 10.39 0.60 3.42
N ARG A 69 9.67 -0.20 2.64
CA ARG A 69 9.37 0.11 1.24
C ARG A 69 8.51 1.37 1.09
N ILE A 70 7.58 1.62 2.01
CA ILE A 70 6.83 2.88 2.08
C ILE A 70 7.78 4.05 2.32
N ALA A 71 8.69 3.97 3.29
CA ALA A 71 9.62 5.05 3.60
C ALA A 71 10.56 5.38 2.42
N GLU A 72 11.03 4.36 1.69
CA GLU A 72 11.80 4.52 0.46
C GLU A 72 11.00 5.26 -0.61
N ALA A 73 9.74 4.87 -0.81
CA ALA A 73 8.84 5.51 -1.77
C ALA A 73 8.52 6.95 -1.38
N GLU A 74 8.24 7.25 -0.11
CA GLU A 74 8.01 8.62 0.38
C GLU A 74 9.22 9.51 0.14
N LYS A 75 10.42 9.01 0.41
CA LYS A 75 11.67 9.72 0.11
C LYS A 75 11.80 10.00 -1.40
N ASN A 76 11.53 9.01 -2.25
CA ASN A 76 11.59 9.19 -3.69
C ASN A 76 10.55 10.20 -4.21
N LEU A 77 9.35 10.23 -3.61
CA LEU A 77 8.32 11.23 -3.94
C LEU A 77 8.78 12.65 -3.58
N ILE A 78 9.45 12.82 -2.44
CA ILE A 78 10.06 14.10 -2.06
C ILE A 78 11.09 14.55 -3.10
N ASP A 79 11.85 13.60 -3.64
CA ASP A 79 12.83 13.85 -4.71
C ASP A 79 12.20 14.03 -6.11
N GLY A 80 10.86 14.01 -6.22
CA GLY A 80 10.13 14.22 -7.47
C GLY A 80 9.98 12.99 -8.35
N ALA A 81 10.03 11.78 -7.78
CA ALA A 81 9.75 10.55 -8.51
C ALA A 81 8.26 10.44 -8.90
N ASP A 82 7.98 9.59 -9.90
CA ASP A 82 6.63 9.35 -10.40
C ASP A 82 5.72 8.67 -9.36
N GLU A 83 4.55 9.27 -9.13
CA GLU A 83 3.59 8.86 -8.10
C GLU A 83 3.04 7.45 -8.32
N VAL A 84 2.67 7.12 -9.56
CA VAL A 84 2.08 5.84 -9.91
C VAL A 84 3.12 4.73 -9.73
N LEU A 85 4.34 4.95 -10.21
CA LEU A 85 5.43 3.97 -10.07
C LEU A 85 5.82 3.74 -8.62
N GLN A 86 5.84 4.78 -7.78
CA GLN A 86 6.13 4.61 -6.35
C GLN A 86 5.02 3.84 -5.63
N LEU A 87 3.74 4.13 -5.91
CA LEU A 87 2.62 3.36 -5.36
C LEU A 87 2.64 1.91 -5.82
N MET A 88 2.89 1.66 -7.10
CA MET A 88 2.99 0.31 -7.66
C MET A 88 4.11 -0.50 -7.01
N ASN A 89 5.27 0.13 -6.80
CA ASN A 89 6.41 -0.49 -6.12
C ASN A 89 6.09 -0.91 -4.68
N VAL A 90 5.37 -0.08 -3.92
CA VAL A 90 4.91 -0.41 -2.57
C VAL A 90 3.85 -1.52 -2.60
N CYS A 91 2.84 -1.39 -3.46
CA CYS A 91 1.73 -2.34 -3.53
C CYS A 91 2.21 -3.74 -3.97
N SER A 92 3.13 -3.81 -4.93
CA SER A 92 3.76 -5.08 -5.34
C SER A 92 4.55 -5.75 -4.20
N MET A 93 5.26 -4.97 -3.36
CA MET A 93 5.90 -5.51 -2.17
C MET A 93 4.88 -6.05 -1.17
N ALA A 94 3.82 -5.28 -0.91
CA ALA A 94 2.76 -5.68 0.00
C ALA A 94 2.11 -7.01 -0.43
N VAL A 95 1.77 -7.19 -1.72
CA VAL A 95 1.23 -8.46 -2.24
C VAL A 95 2.15 -9.65 -1.91
N ARG A 96 3.47 -9.50 -2.10
CA ARG A 96 4.45 -10.55 -1.76
C ARG A 96 4.47 -10.85 -0.27
N CYS A 97 4.37 -9.83 0.58
CA CYS A 97 4.32 -9.97 2.03
C CYS A 97 3.02 -10.66 2.51
N PHE A 98 1.87 -10.35 1.90
CA PHE A 98 0.61 -11.06 2.17
C PHE A 98 0.71 -12.54 1.81
N ASN A 99 1.20 -12.87 0.61
CA ASN A 99 1.38 -14.26 0.18
C ASN A 99 2.37 -15.03 1.06
N SER A 100 3.47 -14.38 1.48
CA SER A 100 4.48 -15.00 2.33
C SER A 100 3.98 -15.25 3.76
N SER A 101 3.21 -14.32 4.34
CA SER A 101 2.62 -14.50 5.68
C SER A 101 1.61 -15.65 5.70
N GLN A 102 0.75 -15.76 4.68
CA GLN A 102 -0.19 -16.88 4.54
C GLN A 102 0.52 -18.25 4.49
N ASN A 103 1.66 -18.32 3.79
CA ASN A 103 2.45 -19.56 3.71
C ASN A 103 3.15 -19.92 5.03
N ARG A 104 3.51 -18.92 5.85
CA ARG A 104 4.10 -19.14 7.19
C ARG A 104 3.07 -19.56 8.23
N MET A 105 1.84 -19.05 8.15
CA MET A 105 0.74 -19.42 9.05
C MET A 105 0.15 -20.82 8.76
N SER A 106 0.39 -21.36 7.56
CA SER A 106 -0.13 -22.67 7.13
C SER A 106 0.82 -23.85 7.44
N ASN A 107 1.99 -23.59 8.03
CA ASN A 107 2.95 -24.61 8.52
C ASN A 107 2.96 -24.66 10.04
#